data_AF-A0A5N7ZFD9-F1
#
_entry.id   AF-A0A5N7ZFD9-F1
#
_cell.length_a   1.000
_cell.length_b   1.000
_cell.length_c   1.000
_cell.angle_alpha   90.00
_cell.angle_beta   90.00
_cell.angle_gamma   90.00
#
_symmetry.space_group_name_H-M   'P 1'
#
loop_
_entity.id
_entity.type
_entity.pdbx_description
1 polymer ?
#
loop_
_entity_poly.entity_id
_entity_poly.type
_entity_poly.pdbx_seq_one_letter_code
_entity_poly.pdbx_strand_id
1 'polypeptide(L)'
;MKDIDSKALAIFTSKSRADKAISSLKGLLFGINFDDEVNKAEINELKLWAKKHKELINRNPFREFMTLIDAAITHKIPTQETIDDLYWLCQKYENDNYYYNGVTSDLQILQGICHGILADGEINDKEINDLQQWLEENEHLNSYYPYDEIRSLVLSVLSDKKIDDEERVVLMAYFKQFVTIQDSEINAKIEAQTTDVRISGLCTSDPKVLFEGKTFCITGVLKRGNRESLYRDIVRLGGTPTDSITKK
;
A
#
# COMPACT_ATOMS: atom_id res chain seq x y z
N MET A 1 -25.56 6.80 18.29
CA MET A 1 -25.55 6.57 16.83
C MET A 1 -25.60 5.06 16.65
N LYS A 2 -26.73 4.52 16.19
CA LYS A 2 -27.02 3.08 16.19
C LYS A 2 -26.07 2.34 15.24
N ASP A 3 -25.56 1.20 15.70
CA ASP A 3 -24.89 0.14 14.95
C ASP A 3 -25.43 0.07 13.52
N ILE A 4 -24.64 0.54 12.57
CA ILE A 4 -24.91 0.30 11.16
C ILE A 4 -24.54 -1.16 10.93
N ASP A 5 -25.56 -1.98 10.67
CA ASP A 5 -25.44 -3.41 10.45
C ASP A 5 -24.29 -3.71 9.46
N SER A 6 -23.23 -4.33 9.97
CA SER A 6 -21.99 -4.62 9.23
C SER A 6 -22.25 -5.43 7.96
N LYS A 7 -23.35 -6.20 7.91
CA LYS A 7 -23.80 -6.91 6.71
C LYS A 7 -24.41 -5.99 5.66
N ALA A 8 -25.13 -4.94 6.06
CA ALA A 8 -25.68 -3.96 5.12
C ALA A 8 -24.54 -3.15 4.48
N LEU A 9 -23.57 -2.69 5.29
CA LEU A 9 -22.37 -2.01 4.79
C LEU A 9 -21.54 -2.90 3.84
N ALA A 10 -21.44 -4.20 4.13
CA ALA A 10 -20.75 -5.16 3.28
C ALA A 10 -21.39 -5.26 1.88
N ILE A 11 -22.71 -5.13 1.76
CA ILE A 11 -23.43 -5.14 0.48
C ILE A 11 -23.14 -3.84 -0.31
N PHE A 12 -23.25 -2.68 0.34
CA PHE A 12 -23.02 -1.37 -0.28
C PHE A 12 -21.56 -1.15 -0.70
N THR A 13 -20.59 -1.64 0.07
CA THR A 13 -19.14 -1.52 -0.22
C THR A 13 -18.58 -2.68 -1.04
N SER A 14 -19.42 -3.63 -1.41
CA SER A 14 -18.97 -4.91 -1.98
C SER A 14 -18.14 -4.80 -3.26
N LYS A 15 -18.38 -3.77 -4.08
CA LYS A 15 -17.58 -3.49 -5.28
C LYS A 15 -16.19 -2.92 -4.92
N SER A 16 -16.15 -1.86 -4.11
CA SER A 16 -14.89 -1.28 -3.62
C SER A 16 -14.04 -2.27 -2.80
N ARG A 17 -14.67 -3.17 -2.03
CA ARG A 17 -13.98 -4.26 -1.34
C ARG A 17 -13.37 -5.29 -2.29
N ALA A 18 -14.05 -5.56 -3.40
CA ALA A 18 -13.53 -6.41 -4.47
C ALA A 18 -12.35 -5.73 -5.16
N ASP A 19 -12.48 -4.50 -5.61
CA ASP A 19 -11.40 -3.79 -6.29
C ASP A 19 -10.15 -3.70 -5.40
N LYS A 20 -10.32 -3.34 -4.12
CA LYS A 20 -9.24 -3.33 -3.13
C LYS A 20 -8.59 -4.70 -2.95
N ALA A 21 -9.38 -5.77 -2.94
CA ALA A 21 -8.85 -7.11 -2.83
C ALA A 21 -8.03 -7.49 -4.08
N ILE A 22 -8.52 -7.19 -5.29
CA ILE A 22 -7.79 -7.44 -6.55
C ILE A 22 -6.46 -6.67 -6.58
N SER A 23 -6.48 -5.36 -6.28
CA SER A 23 -5.25 -4.57 -6.28
C SER A 23 -4.26 -5.03 -5.19
N SER A 24 -4.75 -5.44 -4.02
CA SER A 24 -3.88 -6.03 -2.98
C SER A 24 -3.29 -7.38 -3.40
N LEU A 25 -4.04 -8.22 -4.12
CA LEU A 25 -3.54 -9.49 -4.65
C LEU A 25 -2.49 -9.23 -5.73
N LYS A 26 -2.76 -8.29 -6.64
CA LYS A 26 -1.83 -7.91 -7.70
C LYS A 26 -0.50 -7.40 -7.12
N GLY A 27 -0.55 -6.50 -6.14
CA GLY A 27 0.66 -6.00 -5.48
C GLY A 27 1.43 -7.09 -4.73
N LEU A 28 0.72 -8.02 -4.08
CA LEU A 28 1.35 -9.17 -3.42
C LEU A 28 2.03 -10.10 -4.42
N LEU A 29 1.38 -10.43 -5.54
CA LEU A 29 1.97 -11.25 -6.60
C LEU A 29 3.15 -10.56 -7.28
N PHE A 30 3.09 -9.24 -7.43
CA PHE A 30 4.19 -8.44 -7.99
C PHE A 30 5.41 -8.46 -7.06
N GLY A 31 5.19 -8.32 -5.75
CA GLY A 31 6.25 -8.43 -4.74
C GLY A 31 6.93 -9.80 -4.74
N ILE A 32 6.13 -10.87 -4.81
CA ILE A 32 6.63 -12.26 -4.89
C ILE A 32 7.41 -12.51 -6.19
N ASN A 33 7.15 -11.74 -7.25
CA ASN A 33 7.81 -11.91 -8.54
C ASN A 33 9.02 -10.99 -8.74
N PHE A 34 9.53 -10.32 -7.70
CA PHE A 34 10.69 -9.46 -7.90
C PHE A 34 11.95 -10.28 -8.16
N ASP A 35 12.23 -11.33 -7.39
CA ASP A 35 13.50 -12.06 -7.43
C ASP A 35 13.48 -13.33 -8.30
N ASP A 36 12.39 -13.58 -9.05
CA ASP A 36 12.14 -14.80 -9.82
C ASP A 36 12.22 -16.10 -8.98
N GLU A 37 12.19 -16.03 -7.64
CA GLU A 37 12.35 -17.16 -6.72
C GLU A 37 11.22 -17.26 -5.69
N VAL A 38 10.15 -17.99 -6.03
CA VAL A 38 9.03 -18.21 -5.10
C VAL A 38 9.44 -19.07 -3.88
N ASN A 39 9.39 -18.50 -2.68
CA ASN A 39 9.76 -19.15 -1.43
C ASN A 39 8.55 -19.53 -0.54
N LYS A 40 8.81 -20.24 0.56
CA LYS A 40 7.73 -20.75 1.45
C LYS A 40 7.00 -19.66 2.23
N ALA A 41 7.67 -18.56 2.56
CA ALA A 41 7.07 -17.46 3.32
C ALA A 41 6.08 -16.68 2.46
N GLU A 42 6.45 -16.41 1.20
CA GLU A 42 5.61 -15.76 0.19
C GLU A 42 4.32 -16.53 -0.09
N ILE A 43 4.43 -17.85 -0.23
CA ILE A 43 3.26 -18.73 -0.41
C ILE A 43 2.37 -18.68 0.85
N ASN A 44 2.96 -18.56 2.04
CA ASN A 44 2.19 -18.44 3.28
C ASN A 44 1.42 -17.12 3.32
N GLU A 45 2.00 -16.01 2.88
CA GLU A 45 1.29 -14.73 2.75
C GLU A 45 0.15 -14.81 1.71
N LEU A 46 0.38 -15.47 0.56
CA LEU A 46 -0.69 -15.71 -0.42
C LEU A 46 -1.84 -16.56 0.16
N LYS A 47 -1.53 -17.58 0.99
CA LYS A 47 -2.53 -18.38 1.74
C LYS A 47 -3.31 -17.53 2.72
N LEU A 48 -2.63 -16.68 3.49
CA LEU A 48 -3.25 -15.80 4.48
C LEU A 48 -4.15 -14.78 3.79
N TRP A 49 -3.70 -14.21 2.66
CA TRP A 49 -4.51 -13.35 1.82
C TRP A 49 -5.79 -14.06 1.35
N ALA A 50 -5.66 -15.29 0.83
CA ALA A 50 -6.80 -16.07 0.36
C ALA A 50 -7.80 -16.35 1.50
N LYS A 51 -7.30 -16.75 2.68
CA LYS A 51 -8.12 -17.00 3.88
C LYS A 51 -8.87 -15.74 4.32
N LYS A 52 -8.22 -14.58 4.32
CA LYS A 52 -8.81 -13.29 4.70
C LYS A 52 -9.92 -12.84 3.75
N HIS A 53 -9.83 -13.22 2.48
CA HIS A 53 -10.80 -12.82 1.44
C HIS A 53 -11.77 -13.94 1.03
N LYS A 54 -11.84 -15.05 1.78
CA LYS A 54 -12.78 -16.17 1.53
C LYS A 54 -14.24 -15.74 1.42
N GLU A 55 -14.65 -14.69 2.12
CA GLU A 55 -16.02 -14.16 2.03
C GLU A 55 -16.39 -13.60 0.65
N LEU A 56 -15.38 -13.27 -0.17
CA LEU A 56 -15.55 -12.75 -1.53
C LEU A 56 -15.63 -13.87 -2.58
N ILE A 57 -15.40 -15.13 -2.21
CA ILE A 57 -15.24 -16.29 -3.12
C ILE A 57 -16.47 -16.56 -4.00
N ASN A 58 -17.66 -16.18 -3.55
CA ASN A 58 -18.91 -16.38 -4.29
C ASN A 58 -19.10 -15.36 -5.42
N ARG A 59 -18.13 -14.47 -5.66
CA ARG A 59 -18.14 -13.51 -6.75
C ARG A 59 -17.08 -13.86 -7.78
N ASN A 60 -17.43 -13.75 -9.06
CA ASN A 60 -16.44 -13.66 -10.13
C ASN A 60 -15.77 -12.26 -10.03
N PRO A 61 -14.45 -12.12 -10.15
CA PRO A 61 -13.42 -13.12 -10.47
C PRO A 61 -12.79 -13.88 -9.29
N PHE A 62 -13.14 -13.57 -8.05
CA PHE A 62 -12.56 -14.18 -6.84
C PHE A 62 -12.64 -15.70 -6.79
N ARG A 63 -13.70 -16.29 -7.36
CA ARG A 63 -13.77 -17.75 -7.47
C ARG A 63 -12.61 -18.33 -8.29
N GLU A 64 -12.25 -17.68 -9.39
CA GLU A 64 -11.14 -18.10 -10.25
C GLU A 64 -9.80 -17.85 -9.55
N PHE A 65 -9.61 -16.67 -8.94
CA PHE A 65 -8.41 -16.38 -8.14
C PHE A 65 -8.19 -17.41 -7.03
N MET A 66 -9.23 -17.71 -6.24
CA MET A 66 -9.13 -18.66 -5.13
C MET A 66 -8.88 -20.08 -5.61
N THR A 67 -9.46 -20.48 -6.76
CA THR A 67 -9.22 -21.80 -7.35
C THR A 67 -7.78 -21.93 -7.82
N LEU A 68 -7.23 -20.91 -8.47
CA LEU A 68 -5.82 -20.90 -8.91
C LEU A 68 -4.86 -20.84 -7.73
N ILE A 69 -5.14 -20.01 -6.72
CA ILE A 69 -4.35 -19.93 -5.49
C ILE A 69 -4.38 -21.28 -4.77
N ASP A 70 -5.55 -21.90 -4.57
CA ASP A 70 -5.66 -23.23 -3.95
C ASP A 70 -4.94 -24.30 -4.77
N ALA A 71 -5.03 -24.27 -6.10
CA ALA A 71 -4.30 -25.19 -6.97
C ALA A 71 -2.77 -25.01 -6.86
N ALA A 72 -2.31 -23.76 -6.85
CA ALA A 72 -0.90 -23.39 -6.66
C ALA A 72 -0.37 -23.87 -5.30
N ILE A 73 -1.21 -23.81 -4.27
CA ILE A 73 -0.86 -24.21 -2.90
C ILE A 73 -0.89 -25.74 -2.70
N THR A 74 -1.77 -26.44 -3.42
CA THR A 74 -2.05 -27.87 -3.16
C THR A 74 -0.96 -28.80 -3.67
N HIS A 75 -0.24 -28.44 -4.74
CA HIS A 75 0.56 -29.42 -5.48
C HIS A 75 2.09 -29.32 -5.32
N LYS A 76 2.65 -28.19 -4.85
CA LYS A 76 4.02 -27.93 -4.35
C LYS A 76 4.21 -26.39 -4.41
N ILE A 77 5.42 -25.87 -4.14
CA ILE A 77 5.74 -24.45 -4.39
C ILE A 77 5.20 -24.06 -5.79
N PRO A 78 4.38 -22.99 -5.90
CA PRO A 78 3.89 -22.50 -7.19
C PRO A 78 5.07 -22.29 -8.13
N THR A 79 4.97 -22.77 -9.35
CA THR A 79 5.94 -22.41 -10.38
C THR A 79 5.77 -20.94 -10.74
N GLN A 80 6.84 -20.32 -11.22
CA GLN A 80 6.83 -18.94 -11.73
C GLN A 80 5.66 -18.69 -12.69
N GLU A 81 5.41 -19.63 -13.61
CA GLU A 81 4.27 -19.60 -14.54
C GLU A 81 2.90 -19.44 -13.84
N THR A 82 2.74 -20.03 -12.65
CA THR A 82 1.48 -19.93 -11.90
C THR A 82 1.28 -18.54 -11.30
N ILE A 83 2.38 -17.89 -10.86
CA ILE A 83 2.35 -16.51 -10.37
C ILE A 83 2.07 -15.55 -11.53
N ASP A 84 2.68 -15.78 -12.69
CA ASP A 84 2.44 -15.00 -13.91
C ASP A 84 0.99 -15.15 -14.41
N ASP A 85 0.43 -16.36 -14.38
CA ASP A 85 -0.97 -16.62 -14.74
C ASP A 85 -1.94 -15.88 -13.79
N LEU A 86 -1.65 -15.89 -12.49
CA LEU A 86 -2.42 -15.15 -11.48
C LEU A 86 -2.32 -13.63 -11.69
N TYR A 87 -1.12 -13.15 -12.03
CA TYR A 87 -0.87 -11.74 -12.32
C TYR A 87 -1.60 -11.29 -13.60
N TRP A 88 -1.55 -12.08 -14.67
CA TRP A 88 -2.31 -11.84 -15.89
C TRP A 88 -3.82 -11.85 -15.62
N LEU A 89 -4.31 -12.77 -14.78
CA LEU A 89 -5.72 -12.82 -14.41
C LEU A 89 -6.13 -11.56 -13.66
N CYS A 90 -5.28 -11.04 -12.76
CA CYS A 90 -5.49 -9.74 -12.13
C CYS A 90 -5.66 -8.65 -13.19
N GLN A 91 -4.69 -8.50 -14.11
CA GLN A 91 -4.72 -7.49 -15.18
C GLN A 91 -5.96 -7.59 -16.07
N LYS A 92 -6.41 -8.80 -16.41
CA LYS A 92 -7.60 -9.01 -17.24
C LYS A 92 -8.85 -8.42 -16.59
N TYR A 93 -9.05 -8.68 -15.30
CA TYR A 93 -10.22 -8.20 -14.56
C TYR A 93 -10.11 -6.72 -14.14
N GLU A 94 -8.91 -6.13 -14.21
CA GLU A 94 -8.74 -4.68 -14.08
C GLU A 94 -9.33 -3.92 -15.26
N ASN A 95 -9.11 -4.42 -16.48
CA ASN A 95 -9.53 -3.73 -17.70
C ASN A 95 -11.06 -3.76 -17.94
N ASP A 96 -11.78 -4.75 -17.38
CA ASP A 96 -13.24 -4.89 -17.55
C ASP A 96 -14.08 -4.06 -16.54
N ASN A 97 -13.45 -3.43 -15.54
CA ASN A 97 -14.17 -2.73 -14.48
C ASN A 97 -14.29 -1.21 -14.77
N TYR A 98 -15.51 -0.75 -15.06
CA TYR A 98 -15.85 0.64 -15.43
C TYR A 98 -15.60 1.71 -14.33
N TYR A 99 -15.15 1.29 -13.14
CA TYR A 99 -14.93 2.14 -11.94
C TYR A 99 -13.44 2.24 -11.56
N TYR A 100 -12.54 2.00 -12.50
CA TYR A 100 -11.10 2.18 -12.34
C TYR A 100 -10.75 3.67 -12.25
N ASN A 101 -10.44 4.14 -11.04
CA ASN A 101 -9.56 5.30 -10.92
C ASN A 101 -8.14 4.76 -10.87
N GLY A 102 -7.42 4.78 -12.01
CA GLY A 102 -6.07 4.20 -12.14
C GLY A 102 -5.15 4.61 -10.99
N VAL A 103 -5.23 5.89 -10.57
CA VAL A 103 -4.48 6.40 -9.41
C VAL A 103 -4.76 5.62 -8.12
N THR A 104 -6.03 5.30 -7.83
CA THR A 104 -6.38 4.55 -6.61
C THR A 104 -5.87 3.11 -6.68
N SER A 105 -5.94 2.48 -7.86
CA SER A 105 -5.44 1.12 -8.07
C SER A 105 -3.93 1.07 -7.93
N ASP A 106 -3.21 2.00 -8.55
CA ASP A 106 -1.74 2.00 -8.52
C ASP A 106 -1.19 2.37 -7.13
N LEU A 107 -1.89 3.23 -6.37
CA LEU A 107 -1.57 3.44 -4.95
C LEU A 107 -1.79 2.19 -4.09
N GLN A 108 -2.79 1.37 -4.42
CA GLN A 108 -3.01 0.08 -3.75
C GLN A 108 -1.96 -0.95 -4.17
N ILE A 109 -1.51 -0.92 -5.41
CA ILE A 109 -0.38 -1.73 -5.90
C ILE A 109 0.88 -1.35 -5.14
N LEU A 110 1.19 -0.05 -5.00
CA LEU A 110 2.31 0.44 -4.21
C LEU A 110 2.24 -0.06 -2.76
N GLN A 111 1.06 -0.01 -2.13
CA GLN A 111 0.87 -0.57 -0.79
C GLN A 111 1.15 -2.08 -0.75
N GLY A 112 0.77 -2.81 -1.79
CA GLY A 112 1.05 -4.24 -1.92
C GLY A 112 2.54 -4.53 -2.14
N ILE A 113 3.24 -3.70 -2.93
CA ILE A 113 4.70 -3.79 -3.13
C ILE A 113 5.42 -3.61 -1.78
N CYS A 114 5.07 -2.58 -1.00
CA CYS A 114 5.63 -2.41 0.34
C CYS A 114 5.31 -3.57 1.28
N HIS A 115 4.16 -4.23 1.09
CA HIS A 115 3.80 -5.41 1.88
C HIS A 115 4.69 -6.61 1.52
N GLY A 116 4.90 -6.85 0.23
CA GLY A 116 5.78 -7.91 -0.28
C GLY A 116 7.22 -7.74 0.20
N ILE A 117 7.80 -6.54 0.06
CA ILE A 117 9.18 -6.22 0.51
C ILE A 117 9.35 -6.40 2.03
N LEU A 118 8.28 -6.25 2.82
CA LEU A 118 8.34 -6.46 4.27
C LEU A 118 8.01 -7.88 4.70
N ALA A 119 7.65 -8.77 3.77
CA ALA A 119 7.06 -10.06 4.09
C ALA A 119 8.01 -11.00 4.83
N ASP A 120 9.33 -10.90 4.59
CA ASP A 120 10.38 -11.68 5.25
C ASP A 120 11.10 -10.89 6.38
N GLY A 121 10.82 -9.59 6.48
CA GLY A 121 11.40 -8.67 7.46
C GLY A 121 12.86 -8.29 7.17
N GLU A 122 13.32 -8.43 5.92
CA GLU A 122 14.64 -7.98 5.45
C GLU A 122 14.47 -7.23 4.13
N ILE A 123 15.10 -6.05 3.99
CA ILE A 123 15.05 -5.28 2.74
C ILE A 123 16.39 -5.40 2.04
N ASN A 124 16.43 -5.93 0.83
CA ASN A 124 17.65 -6.10 0.05
C ASN A 124 17.82 -5.04 -1.06
N ASP A 125 19.02 -4.96 -1.66
CA ASP A 125 19.32 -3.93 -2.67
C ASP A 125 18.50 -4.09 -3.93
N LYS A 126 18.22 -5.33 -4.32
CA LYS A 126 17.47 -5.62 -5.54
C LYS A 126 16.05 -5.09 -5.41
N GLU A 127 15.39 -5.34 -4.28
CA GLU A 127 14.04 -4.81 -3.99
C GLU A 127 13.98 -3.28 -4.02
N ILE A 128 14.99 -2.60 -3.49
CA ILE A 128 15.05 -1.13 -3.49
C ILE A 128 15.20 -0.60 -4.93
N ASN A 129 16.03 -1.24 -5.76
CA ASN A 129 16.20 -0.88 -7.16
C ASN A 129 14.94 -1.17 -7.98
N ASP A 130 14.30 -2.32 -7.78
CA ASP A 130 13.07 -2.70 -8.48
C ASP A 130 11.90 -1.78 -8.07
N LEU A 131 11.83 -1.40 -6.79
CA LEU A 131 10.90 -0.37 -6.31
C LEU A 131 11.18 0.99 -6.96
N GLN A 132 12.45 1.41 -7.08
CA GLN A 132 12.79 2.64 -7.79
C GLN A 132 12.28 2.61 -9.24
N GLN A 133 12.54 1.51 -9.96
CA GLN A 133 12.07 1.36 -11.34
C GLN A 133 10.55 1.46 -11.42
N TRP A 134 9.83 0.76 -10.53
CA TRP A 134 8.37 0.83 -10.48
C TRP A 134 7.90 2.27 -10.20
N LEU A 135 8.55 2.99 -9.29
CA LEU A 135 8.20 4.39 -9.00
C LEU A 135 8.41 5.27 -10.25
N GLU A 136 9.49 5.08 -11.01
CA GLU A 136 9.76 5.81 -12.25
C GLU A 136 8.74 5.50 -13.36
N GLU A 137 8.28 4.25 -13.47
CA GLU A 137 7.24 3.86 -14.43
C GLU A 137 5.85 4.41 -14.06
N ASN A 138 5.64 4.80 -12.80
CA ASN A 138 4.36 5.25 -12.26
C ASN A 138 4.37 6.73 -11.83
N GLU A 139 5.09 7.59 -12.56
CA GLU A 139 5.17 9.04 -12.29
C GLU A 139 3.83 9.79 -12.33
N HIS A 140 2.77 9.21 -12.90
CA HIS A 140 1.42 9.78 -12.83
C HIS A 140 0.87 9.82 -11.40
N LEU A 141 1.50 9.12 -10.46
CA LEU A 141 1.19 9.15 -9.03
C LEU A 141 1.88 10.28 -8.26
N ASN A 142 2.70 11.09 -8.93
CA ASN A 142 3.25 12.31 -8.33
C ASN A 142 2.12 13.18 -7.76
N SER A 143 2.35 13.80 -6.60
CA SER A 143 1.36 14.56 -5.81
C SER A 143 0.35 13.70 -5.02
N TYR A 144 0.49 12.37 -5.04
CA TYR A 144 -0.34 11.49 -4.22
C TYR A 144 0.46 10.87 -3.07
N TYR A 145 -0.12 10.93 -1.88
CA TYR A 145 0.40 10.23 -0.71
C TYR A 145 -0.06 8.75 -0.72
N PRO A 146 0.80 7.77 -0.38
CA PRO A 146 2.17 7.90 0.11
C PRO A 146 3.26 7.86 -0.98
N TYR A 147 2.90 7.86 -2.27
CA TYR A 147 3.85 7.72 -3.38
C TYR A 147 5.00 8.73 -3.30
N ASP A 148 4.72 10.02 -3.14
CA ASP A 148 5.77 11.05 -3.13
C ASP A 148 6.81 10.83 -2.02
N GLU A 149 6.35 10.37 -0.87
CA GLU A 149 7.20 10.15 0.29
C GLU A 149 8.08 8.92 0.13
N ILE A 150 7.50 7.84 -0.39
CA ILE A 150 8.25 6.61 -0.71
C ILE A 150 9.28 6.91 -1.78
N ARG A 151 8.90 7.66 -2.82
CA ARG A 151 9.82 8.08 -3.89
C ARG A 151 10.95 8.94 -3.35
N SER A 152 10.65 9.91 -2.50
CA SER A 152 11.69 10.74 -1.87
C SER A 152 12.63 9.90 -1.00
N LEU A 153 12.09 8.93 -0.26
CA LEU A 153 12.89 8.06 0.60
C LEU A 153 13.82 7.15 -0.21
N VAL A 154 13.27 6.45 -1.22
CA VAL A 154 14.05 5.57 -2.11
C VAL A 154 15.14 6.35 -2.85
N LEU A 155 14.82 7.54 -3.37
CA LEU A 155 15.82 8.39 -4.01
C LEU A 155 16.93 8.85 -3.05
N SER A 156 16.61 9.08 -1.78
CA SER A 156 17.62 9.46 -0.78
C SER A 156 18.57 8.32 -0.47
N VAL A 157 18.04 7.11 -0.29
CA VAL A 157 18.80 5.87 0.00
C VAL A 157 19.68 5.46 -1.19
N LEU A 158 19.25 5.75 -2.43
CA LEU A 158 20.04 5.42 -3.62
C LEU A 158 21.01 6.52 -4.03
N SER A 159 21.00 7.68 -3.35
CA SER A 159 21.70 8.89 -3.81
C SER A 159 23.23 8.77 -3.78
N ASP A 160 23.78 8.03 -2.82
CA ASP A 160 25.22 7.84 -2.64
C ASP A 160 25.75 6.55 -3.30
N LYS A 161 24.86 5.79 -3.96
CA LYS A 161 25.07 4.49 -4.61
C LYS A 161 25.53 3.37 -3.66
N LYS A 162 25.28 3.51 -2.36
CA LYS A 162 25.61 2.49 -1.35
C LYS A 162 24.51 2.43 -0.30
N ILE A 163 23.68 1.39 -0.41
CA ILE A 163 22.62 1.15 0.56
C ILE A 163 23.24 0.56 1.84
N ASP A 164 23.17 1.30 2.94
CA ASP A 164 23.64 0.83 4.25
C ASP A 164 22.50 0.27 5.14
N ASP A 165 22.88 -0.38 6.24
CA ASP A 165 21.92 -1.03 7.14
C ASP A 165 21.02 0.00 7.88
N GLU A 166 21.50 1.22 8.12
CA GLU A 166 20.70 2.28 8.74
C GLU A 166 19.60 2.75 7.78
N GLU A 167 19.93 2.91 6.50
CA GLU A 167 18.99 3.27 5.44
C GLU A 167 17.90 2.23 5.22
N ARG A 168 18.26 0.93 5.24
CA ARG A 168 17.29 -0.17 5.19
C ARG A 168 16.32 -0.11 6.36
N VAL A 169 16.84 0.13 7.56
CA VAL A 169 16.04 0.24 8.78
C VAL A 169 15.08 1.43 8.72
N VAL A 170 15.50 2.56 8.12
CA VAL A 170 14.62 3.73 7.88
C VAL A 170 13.52 3.40 6.86
N LEU A 171 13.85 2.75 5.73
CA LEU A 171 12.87 2.28 4.74
C LEU A 171 11.84 1.33 5.36
N MET A 172 12.31 0.36 6.13
CA MET A 172 11.47 -0.62 6.80
C MET A 172 10.53 0.04 7.81
N ALA A 173 11.04 0.97 8.62
CA ALA A 173 10.23 1.75 9.54
C ALA A 173 9.14 2.54 8.79
N TYR A 174 9.44 3.05 7.59
CA TYR A 174 8.49 3.80 6.79
C TYR A 174 7.38 2.92 6.25
N PHE A 175 7.73 1.79 5.60
CA PHE A 175 6.75 0.85 5.05
C PHE A 175 5.80 0.31 6.12
N LYS A 176 6.30 0.06 7.33
CA LYS A 176 5.51 -0.35 8.50
C LYS A 176 4.36 0.62 8.84
N GLN A 177 4.44 1.90 8.47
CA GLN A 177 3.33 2.84 8.72
C GLN A 177 2.09 2.57 7.85
N PHE A 178 2.26 1.86 6.73
CA PHE A 178 1.21 1.62 5.72
C PHE A 178 0.82 0.15 5.60
N VAL A 179 1.69 -0.73 6.09
CA VAL A 179 1.63 -2.18 5.93
C VAL A 179 1.35 -2.81 7.29
N THR A 180 0.55 -3.88 7.30
CA THR A 180 0.36 -4.70 8.51
C THR A 180 0.78 -6.12 8.19
N ILE A 181 1.90 -6.56 8.77
CA ILE A 181 2.38 -7.93 8.71
C ILE A 181 1.57 -8.77 9.70
N GLN A 182 1.04 -9.90 9.23
CA GLN A 182 0.20 -10.78 10.06
C GLN A 182 1.02 -11.82 10.82
N ASP A 183 2.19 -12.19 10.29
CA ASP A 183 3.13 -13.06 10.99
C ASP A 183 3.68 -12.36 12.25
N SER A 184 3.45 -12.97 13.41
CA SER A 184 3.82 -12.39 14.69
C SER A 184 5.31 -12.34 14.94
N GLU A 185 6.08 -13.29 14.39
CA GLU A 185 7.54 -13.34 14.58
C GLU A 185 8.21 -12.27 13.71
N ILE A 186 7.79 -12.16 12.45
CA ILE A 186 8.30 -11.15 11.51
C ILE A 186 7.91 -9.75 11.99
N ASN A 187 6.66 -9.57 12.41
CA ASN A 187 6.23 -8.29 12.96
C ASN A 187 7.03 -7.90 14.21
N ALA A 188 7.32 -8.84 15.11
CA ALA A 188 8.17 -8.58 16.28
C ALA A 188 9.62 -8.24 15.89
N LYS A 189 10.18 -8.90 14.87
CA LYS A 189 11.51 -8.61 14.31
C LYS A 189 11.57 -7.20 13.74
N ILE A 190 10.57 -6.80 12.95
CA ILE A 190 10.46 -5.45 12.37
C ILE A 190 10.29 -4.41 13.48
N GLU A 191 9.44 -4.67 14.49
CA GLU A 191 9.27 -3.79 15.65
C GLU A 191 10.60 -3.55 16.39
N ALA A 192 11.35 -4.62 16.68
CA ALA A 192 12.62 -4.52 17.37
C ALA A 192 13.66 -3.68 16.60
N GLN A 193 13.74 -3.87 15.28
CA GLN A 193 14.68 -3.14 14.43
C GLN A 193 14.28 -1.66 14.21
N THR A 194 12.99 -1.35 14.28
CA THR A 194 12.46 0.00 13.99
C THR A 194 12.16 0.84 15.24
N THR A 195 12.38 0.30 16.45
CA THR A 195 11.97 0.94 17.72
C THR A 195 12.61 2.32 17.93
N ASP A 196 13.88 2.49 17.54
CA ASP A 196 14.63 3.73 17.74
C ASP A 196 14.53 4.70 16.54
N VAL A 197 13.88 4.27 15.45
CA VAL A 197 13.76 5.06 14.23
C VAL A 197 12.70 6.13 14.40
N ARG A 198 13.14 7.39 14.47
CA ARG A 198 12.23 8.53 14.43
C ARG A 198 11.96 8.93 12.99
N ILE A 199 10.83 8.50 12.46
CA ILE A 199 10.36 9.00 11.16
C ILE A 199 9.85 10.43 11.36
N SER A 200 10.78 11.37 11.26
CA SER A 200 10.50 12.77 11.01
C SER A 200 10.05 12.87 9.56
N GLY A 201 8.86 13.46 9.32
CA GLY A 201 8.23 13.57 8.00
C GLY A 201 9.27 13.84 6.92
N LEU A 202 9.44 12.85 6.04
CA LEU A 202 10.28 12.98 4.86
C LEU A 202 9.67 14.14 4.10
N CYS A 203 10.45 15.18 3.88
CA CYS A 203 9.93 16.35 3.21
C CYS A 203 9.54 15.91 1.81
N THR A 204 8.23 15.80 1.53
CA THR A 204 7.75 15.95 0.17
C THR A 204 8.47 17.18 -0.39
N SER A 205 9.21 16.99 -1.47
CA SER A 205 9.95 18.04 -2.13
C SER A 205 8.94 19.05 -2.70
N ASP A 206 8.62 20.04 -1.87
CA ASP A 206 7.78 21.20 -2.19
C ASP A 206 6.32 20.87 -2.54
N PRO A 207 5.46 20.48 -1.56
CA PRO A 207 4.04 20.44 -1.82
C PRO A 207 3.59 21.89 -2.07
N LYS A 208 3.31 22.22 -3.33
CA LYS A 208 2.75 23.52 -3.72
C LYS A 208 1.31 23.64 -3.24
N VAL A 209 1.15 23.89 -1.94
CA VAL A 209 -0.14 24.19 -1.34
C VAL A 209 -0.43 25.66 -1.60
N LEU A 210 -1.20 25.93 -2.66
CA LEU A 210 -1.73 27.27 -2.94
C LEU A 210 -2.87 27.56 -1.96
N PHE A 211 -2.66 28.49 -1.03
CA PHE A 211 -3.64 28.77 0.03
C PHE A 211 -4.74 29.75 -0.38
N GLU A 212 -4.48 30.65 -1.32
CA GLU A 212 -5.38 31.76 -1.63
C GLU A 212 -6.75 31.27 -2.12
N GLY A 213 -7.79 31.55 -1.32
CA GLY A 213 -9.18 31.18 -1.62
C GLY A 213 -9.51 29.69 -1.51
N LYS A 214 -8.55 28.83 -1.10
CA LYS A 214 -8.79 27.40 -0.91
C LYS A 214 -9.37 27.10 0.46
N THR A 215 -10.25 26.10 0.51
CA THR A 215 -10.91 25.64 1.74
C THR A 215 -10.29 24.32 2.17
N PHE A 216 -9.84 24.24 3.43
CA PHE A 216 -9.19 23.06 3.99
C PHE A 216 -10.10 22.41 5.03
N CYS A 217 -10.42 21.13 4.85
CA CYS A 217 -11.16 20.36 5.84
C CYS A 217 -10.18 19.58 6.70
N ILE A 218 -10.13 19.87 8.00
CA ILE A 218 -9.27 19.12 8.92
C ILE A 218 -10.11 17.97 9.47
N THR A 219 -9.63 16.73 9.32
CA THR A 219 -10.31 15.52 9.81
C THR A 219 -9.37 14.65 10.64
N GLY A 220 -9.92 13.92 11.61
CA GLY A 220 -9.14 13.00 12.45
C GLY A 220 -8.45 13.65 13.66
N VAL A 221 -7.64 12.83 14.35
CA VAL A 221 -6.84 13.20 15.53
C VAL A 221 -5.42 13.53 15.07
N LEU A 222 -4.94 14.72 15.44
CA LEU A 222 -3.59 15.17 15.09
C LEU A 222 -2.56 14.47 15.97
N LYS A 223 -1.54 13.86 15.35
CA LYS A 223 -0.39 13.28 16.08
C LYS A 223 0.55 14.36 16.65
N ARG A 224 0.52 15.58 16.09
CA ARG A 224 1.37 16.72 16.48
C ARG A 224 0.58 18.03 16.39
N GLY A 225 0.73 18.90 17.38
CA GLY A 225 0.03 20.18 17.47
C GLY A 225 -1.43 20.05 17.90
N ASN A 226 -2.16 21.16 17.90
CA ASN A 226 -3.59 21.18 18.20
C ASN A 226 -4.38 21.76 17.03
N ARG A 227 -5.69 21.47 16.99
CA ARG A 227 -6.56 21.89 15.88
C ARG A 227 -6.55 23.42 15.73
N GLU A 228 -6.54 24.13 16.84
CA GLU A 228 -6.52 25.61 16.86
C GLU A 228 -5.24 26.21 16.25
N SER A 229 -4.07 25.61 16.45
CA SER A 229 -2.83 26.08 15.84
C SER A 229 -2.89 25.92 14.33
N LEU A 230 -3.36 24.75 13.86
CA LEU A 230 -3.48 24.47 12.43
C LEU A 230 -4.51 25.39 11.75
N TYR A 231 -5.63 25.68 12.42
CA TYR A 231 -6.63 26.65 11.96
C TYR A 231 -6.01 28.04 11.76
N ARG A 232 -5.24 28.51 12.75
CA ARG A 232 -4.55 29.81 12.65
C ARG A 232 -3.54 29.85 11.51
N ASP A 233 -2.78 28.78 11.31
CA ASP A 233 -1.79 28.71 10.24
C ASP A 233 -2.45 28.75 8.86
N ILE A 234 -3.57 28.03 8.67
CA ILE A 234 -4.34 28.04 7.41
C ILE A 234 -4.87 29.44 7.10
N VAL A 235 -5.44 30.13 8.10
CA VAL A 235 -5.95 31.50 7.94
C VAL A 235 -4.81 32.47 7.65
N ARG A 236 -3.67 32.35 8.35
CA ARG A 236 -2.48 33.19 8.14
C ARG A 236 -1.95 33.11 6.71
N LEU A 237 -2.08 31.94 6.09
CA LEU A 237 -1.62 31.69 4.73
C LEU A 237 -2.68 32.05 3.66
N GLY A 238 -3.89 32.49 4.04
CA GLY A 238 -4.95 32.92 3.12
C GLY A 238 -5.98 31.85 2.75
N GLY A 239 -5.96 30.71 3.43
CA GLY A 239 -6.96 29.63 3.29
C GLY A 239 -8.12 29.75 4.28
N THR A 240 -9.19 28.99 4.04
CA THR A 240 -10.37 28.90 4.92
C THR A 240 -10.45 27.52 5.56
N PRO A 241 -10.22 27.36 6.88
CA PRO A 241 -10.39 26.07 7.54
C PRO A 241 -11.87 25.74 7.77
N THR A 242 -12.23 24.45 7.69
CA THR A 242 -13.59 23.94 7.92
C THR A 242 -13.55 22.64 8.70
N ASP A 243 -14.56 22.41 9.53
CA ASP A 243 -14.72 21.17 10.30
C ASP A 243 -15.46 20.06 9.53
N SER A 244 -16.06 20.40 8.38
CA SER A 244 -16.87 19.49 7.59
C SER A 244 -16.77 19.78 6.11
N ILE A 245 -16.86 18.74 5.28
CA ILE A 245 -16.91 18.86 3.82
C ILE A 245 -18.22 19.58 3.43
N THR A 246 -18.12 20.87 3.13
CA THR A 246 -19.24 21.66 2.61
C THR A 246 -19.32 21.52 1.09
N LYS A 247 -20.51 21.24 0.56
CA LYS A 247 -20.78 21.32 -0.89
C LYS A 247 -20.67 22.78 -1.32
N LYS A 248 -19.60 23.11 -2.06
CA LYS A 248 -19.54 24.28 -2.94
C LYS A 248 -19.68 23.81 -4.38
#